data_AF-A0AAD5V4V6-F1
#
_entry.id   AF-A0AAD5V4V6-F1
#
_cell.length_a   1.000
_cell.length_b   1.000
_cell.length_c   1.000
_cell.angle_alpha   90.00
_cell.angle_beta   90.00
_cell.angle_gamma   90.00
#
_symmetry.space_group_name_H-M   'P 1'
#
loop_
_entity.id
_entity.type
_entity.pdbx_description
1 polymer ?
#
loop_
_entity_poly.entity_id
_entity_poly.type
_entity_poly.pdbx_seq_one_letter_code
_entity_poly.pdbx_strand_id
1 'polypeptide(L)'
;MKTLIAFFALILTFNLGLAHYTIPDFISGGSPSADWKYIRETANYQSNGPLTDVTDPEIRCYELDMQTTPASTGTITVSAGDTIALHVASSFGGAQFYLSCAQVDVVNGGSGNPGPLVSFPGVYTGYEPGILINIYDLPSNFTGYQSPGPAVWSG
;
A
#
# COMPACT_ATOMS: atom_id res chain seq x y z
N MET A 1 -0.06 21.70 -59.27
CA MET A 1 -0.30 22.28 -57.93
C MET A 1 -1.55 21.64 -57.33
N LYS A 2 -1.39 20.62 -56.48
CA LYS A 2 -2.45 20.09 -55.60
C LYS A 2 -1.76 19.64 -54.32
N THR A 3 -1.68 20.53 -53.35
CA THR A 3 -1.09 20.28 -52.04
C THR A 3 -2.14 19.61 -51.17
N LEU A 4 -1.94 18.33 -50.84
CA LEU A 4 -2.74 17.61 -49.84
C LEU A 4 -2.17 17.96 -48.46
N ILE A 5 -2.94 18.63 -47.61
CA ILE A 5 -2.60 18.88 -46.21
C ILE A 5 -3.18 17.72 -45.40
N ALA A 6 -2.32 16.85 -44.89
CA ALA A 6 -2.72 15.81 -43.93
C ALA A 6 -2.75 16.40 -42.52
N PHE A 7 -3.94 16.49 -41.93
CA PHE A 7 -4.10 16.79 -40.51
C PHE A 7 -3.74 15.53 -39.69
N PHE A 8 -2.58 15.54 -39.06
CA PHE A 8 -2.24 14.55 -38.03
C PHE A 8 -2.96 14.96 -36.74
N ALA A 9 -4.07 14.29 -36.41
CA ALA A 9 -4.71 14.42 -35.11
C ALA A 9 -3.83 13.70 -34.07
N LEU A 10 -3.15 14.47 -33.22
CA LEU A 10 -2.47 13.95 -32.04
C LEU A 10 -3.54 13.55 -31.02
N ILE A 11 -3.90 12.26 -31.00
CA ILE A 11 -4.77 11.70 -29.96
C ILE A 11 -3.92 11.63 -28.68
N LEU A 12 -4.11 12.59 -27.77
CA LEU A 12 -3.68 12.42 -26.38
C LEU A 12 -4.54 11.31 -25.76
N THR A 13 -3.96 10.15 -25.53
CA THR A 13 -4.55 9.12 -24.69
C THR A 13 -4.51 9.61 -23.24
N PHE A 14 -5.63 10.12 -22.75
CA PHE A 14 -5.84 10.32 -21.31
C PHE A 14 -5.91 8.93 -20.67
N ASN A 15 -4.87 8.55 -19.94
CA ASN A 15 -4.97 7.44 -18.99
C ASN A 15 -5.86 7.93 -17.83
N LEU A 16 -7.10 7.46 -17.80
CA LEU A 16 -7.91 7.53 -16.59
C LEU A 16 -7.25 6.59 -15.57
N GLY A 17 -6.39 7.14 -14.71
CA GLY A 17 -5.81 6.39 -13.60
C GLY A 17 -6.94 5.83 -12.74
N LEU A 18 -6.95 4.50 -12.55
CA LEU A 18 -7.81 3.86 -11.56
C LEU A 18 -7.43 4.43 -10.19
N ALA A 19 -8.35 5.17 -9.56
CA ALA A 19 -8.16 5.71 -8.22
C ALA A 19 -8.19 4.62 -7.12
N HIS A 20 -8.45 3.37 -7.50
CA HIS A 20 -8.72 2.23 -6.62
C HIS A 20 -7.87 1.05 -7.07
N TYR A 21 -7.17 0.42 -6.12
CA TYR A 21 -6.23 -0.66 -6.39
C TYR A 21 -6.18 -1.67 -5.26
N THR A 22 -5.62 -2.84 -5.56
CA THR A 22 -5.26 -3.89 -4.61
C THR A 22 -3.75 -4.11 -4.66
N ILE A 23 -3.19 -4.82 -3.68
CA ILE A 23 -1.78 -5.18 -3.65
C ILE A 23 -1.71 -6.72 -3.63
N PRO A 24 -1.89 -7.41 -4.77
CA PRO A 24 -2.10 -8.85 -4.79
C PRO A 24 -0.82 -9.68 -4.82
N ASP A 25 0.29 -9.12 -5.30
CA ASP A 25 1.51 -9.85 -5.59
C ASP A 25 2.67 -9.44 -4.68
N PHE A 26 3.58 -10.38 -4.45
CA PHE A 26 4.83 -10.14 -3.74
C PHE A 26 5.98 -10.20 -4.73
N ILE A 27 6.81 -9.16 -4.77
CA ILE A 27 7.98 -9.11 -5.65
C ILE A 27 9.23 -9.49 -4.86
N SER A 28 9.86 -10.59 -5.26
CA SER A 28 11.16 -11.04 -4.75
C SER A 28 12.12 -11.24 -5.91
N GLY A 29 13.35 -10.72 -5.80
CA GLY A 29 14.34 -10.79 -6.87
C GLY A 29 13.89 -10.15 -8.19
N GLY A 30 12.99 -9.16 -8.12
CA GLY A 30 12.45 -8.45 -9.28
C GLY A 30 11.34 -9.18 -10.05
N SER A 31 10.94 -10.38 -9.65
CA SER A 31 9.83 -11.11 -10.27
C SER A 31 8.58 -11.08 -9.37
N PRO A 32 7.40 -10.70 -9.90
CA PRO A 32 6.15 -10.79 -9.15
C PRO A 32 5.72 -12.25 -8.97
N SER A 33 5.15 -12.57 -7.81
CA SER A 33 4.43 -13.81 -7.60
C SER A 33 3.10 -13.84 -8.35
N ALA A 34 2.42 -15.00 -8.36
CA ALA A 34 1.00 -15.00 -8.66
C ALA A 34 0.23 -14.20 -7.61
N ASP A 35 -0.88 -13.60 -8.02
CA ASP A 35 -1.82 -12.90 -7.15
C ASP A 35 -2.23 -13.78 -5.96
N TRP A 36 -2.20 -13.19 -4.77
CA TRP A 36 -2.62 -13.78 -3.50
C TRP A 36 -1.83 -15.03 -3.07
N LYS A 37 -0.71 -15.32 -3.73
CA LYS A 37 0.12 -16.48 -3.42
C LYS A 37 0.81 -16.34 -2.06
N TYR A 38 1.42 -15.17 -1.84
CA TYR A 38 2.15 -14.84 -0.61
C TYR A 38 1.55 -13.64 0.10
N ILE A 39 0.55 -13.01 -0.52
CA ILE A 39 -0.24 -11.93 0.05
C ILE A 39 -1.59 -12.50 0.47
N ARG A 40 -2.04 -12.15 1.67
CA ARG A 40 -3.40 -12.46 2.14
C ARG A 40 -4.42 -11.76 1.26
N GLU A 41 -5.30 -12.53 0.62
CA GLU A 41 -6.37 -11.99 -0.21
C GLU A 41 -7.26 -11.04 0.60
N THR A 42 -7.49 -9.85 0.06
CA THR A 42 -8.14 -8.75 0.77
C THR A 42 -9.64 -8.66 0.48
N ALA A 43 -10.42 -8.10 1.40
CA ALA A 43 -11.87 -7.91 1.25
C ALA A 43 -12.24 -7.09 0.01
N ASN A 44 -11.33 -6.22 -0.45
CA ASN A 44 -11.49 -5.40 -1.64
C ASN A 44 -10.97 -6.05 -2.94
N TYR A 45 -10.66 -7.35 -2.98
CA TYR A 45 -10.07 -8.00 -4.17
C TYR A 45 -10.85 -7.75 -5.48
N GLN A 46 -12.17 -7.58 -5.40
CA GLN A 46 -13.03 -7.23 -6.54
C GLN A 46 -13.39 -5.75 -6.62
N SER A 47 -13.66 -5.12 -5.47
CA SER A 47 -14.18 -3.74 -5.44
C SER A 47 -13.07 -2.71 -5.64
N ASN A 48 -11.83 -3.08 -5.31
CA ASN A 48 -10.68 -2.21 -5.14
C ASN A 48 -10.96 -1.06 -4.16
N GLY A 49 -12.00 -1.17 -3.32
CA GLY A 49 -12.39 -0.17 -2.33
C GLY A 49 -11.34 -0.01 -1.22
N PRO A 50 -11.17 1.18 -0.66
CA PRO A 50 -10.26 1.38 0.48
C PRO A 50 -10.95 1.05 1.81
N LEU A 51 -10.14 0.70 2.80
CA LEU A 51 -10.56 0.79 4.20
C LEU A 51 -10.44 2.25 4.66
N THR A 52 -11.41 2.73 5.44
CA THR A 52 -11.51 4.14 5.85
C THR A 52 -11.66 4.33 7.37
N ASP A 53 -12.08 3.29 8.10
CA ASP A 53 -12.17 3.32 9.56
C ASP A 53 -10.91 2.73 10.20
N VAL A 54 -10.07 3.59 10.77
CA VAL A 54 -8.81 3.18 11.44
C VAL A 54 -9.01 2.41 12.74
N THR A 55 -10.24 2.36 13.25
CA THR A 55 -10.61 1.59 14.45
C THR A 55 -11.10 0.18 14.11
N ASP A 56 -11.40 -0.09 12.83
CA ASP A 56 -11.83 -1.39 12.36
C ASP A 56 -10.70 -2.43 12.54
N PRO A 57 -10.96 -3.62 13.12
CA PRO A 57 -9.98 -4.71 13.19
C PRO A 57 -9.32 -5.07 11.85
N GLU A 58 -10.02 -4.86 10.73
CA GLU A 58 -9.52 -5.10 9.39
C GLU A 58 -8.37 -4.14 8.97
N ILE A 59 -8.14 -3.02 9.68
CA ILE A 59 -6.98 -2.14 9.44
C ILE A 59 -5.62 -2.87 9.57
N ARG A 60 -5.62 -4.07 10.16
CA ARG A 60 -4.42 -4.89 10.31
C ARG A 60 -3.90 -5.44 8.99
N CYS A 61 -4.77 -6.05 8.20
CA CYS A 61 -4.39 -6.80 6.98
C CYS A 61 -5.49 -6.83 5.91
N TYR A 62 -6.66 -6.25 6.19
CA TYR A 62 -7.84 -6.14 5.34
C TYR A 62 -8.24 -7.45 4.65
N GLU A 63 -8.10 -8.58 5.35
CA GLU A 63 -8.35 -9.91 4.76
C GLU A 63 -9.80 -10.08 4.31
N LEU A 64 -10.00 -10.80 3.20
CA LEU A 64 -11.31 -11.26 2.74
C LEU A 64 -12.05 -12.06 3.82
N ASP A 65 -11.30 -12.86 4.58
CA ASP A 65 -11.76 -13.54 5.77
C ASP A 65 -10.61 -13.61 6.79
N MET A 66 -10.83 -13.03 7.97
CA MET A 66 -9.79 -12.89 9.01
C MET A 66 -9.32 -14.22 9.63
N GLN A 67 -10.01 -15.33 9.39
CA GLN A 67 -9.70 -16.63 10.00
C GLN A 67 -9.04 -17.58 9.00
N THR A 68 -9.58 -17.64 7.79
CA THR A 68 -9.21 -18.62 6.78
C THR A 68 -8.10 -18.11 5.86
N THR A 69 -8.14 -16.82 5.47
CA THR A 69 -7.12 -16.24 4.58
C THR A 69 -5.69 -16.39 5.13
N PRO A 70 -5.42 -16.12 6.43
CA PRO A 70 -4.07 -16.32 6.97
C PRO A 70 -3.57 -17.77 6.84
N ALA A 71 -4.45 -18.74 7.02
CA ALA A 71 -4.11 -20.16 6.99
C ALA A 71 -3.94 -20.71 5.56
N SER A 72 -4.63 -20.12 4.58
CA SER A 72 -4.55 -20.53 3.17
C SER A 72 -3.43 -19.84 2.40
N THR A 73 -2.91 -18.72 2.91
CA THR A 73 -1.85 -17.94 2.24
C THR A 73 -0.50 -18.65 2.35
N GLY A 74 0.25 -18.72 1.24
CA GLY A 74 1.58 -19.29 1.24
C GLY A 74 2.60 -18.40 1.94
N THR A 75 3.72 -18.98 2.37
CA THR A 75 4.85 -18.23 2.95
C THR A 75 6.04 -18.23 1.99
N ILE A 76 6.66 -17.07 1.79
CA ILE A 76 7.89 -16.94 1.00
C ILE A 76 9.10 -16.73 1.91
N THR A 77 10.20 -17.43 1.63
CA THR A 77 11.47 -17.20 2.33
C THR A 77 12.20 -16.01 1.72
N VAL A 78 12.66 -15.09 2.57
CA VAL A 78 13.46 -13.92 2.19
C VAL A 78 14.68 -13.81 3.11
N SER A 79 15.81 -13.33 2.59
CA SER A 79 16.98 -13.02 3.41
C SER A 79 16.86 -11.62 4.00
N ALA A 80 17.37 -11.43 5.22
CA ALA A 80 17.50 -10.09 5.78
C ALA A 80 18.36 -9.20 4.86
N GLY A 81 17.85 -8.01 4.54
CA GLY A 81 18.47 -7.08 3.58
C GLY A 81 17.99 -7.23 2.13
N ASP A 82 17.13 -8.22 1.84
CA ASP A 82 16.51 -8.33 0.51
C ASP A 82 15.63 -7.12 0.21
N THR A 83 15.69 -6.66 -1.05
CA THR A 83 14.78 -5.63 -1.54
C THR A 83 13.46 -6.29 -1.93
N ILE A 84 12.38 -5.85 -1.28
CA ILE A 84 11.00 -6.23 -1.58
C ILE A 84 10.28 -5.02 -2.17
N ALA A 85 9.41 -5.25 -3.16
CA ALA A 85 8.61 -4.20 -3.78
C ALA A 85 7.12 -4.60 -3.80
N LEU A 86 6.24 -3.61 -3.67
CA LEU A 86 4.79 -3.76 -3.75
C LEU A 86 4.27 -2.80 -4.83
N HIS A 87 3.50 -3.30 -5.79
CA HIS A 87 3.38 -2.73 -7.14
C HIS A 87 2.52 -1.44 -7.27
N VAL A 88 1.88 -0.91 -6.21
CA VAL A 88 0.91 0.19 -6.38
C VAL A 88 0.78 1.09 -5.14
N ALA A 89 1.67 2.08 -5.00
CA ALA A 89 1.59 3.09 -3.93
C ALA A 89 1.60 4.54 -4.47
N SER A 90 1.20 4.77 -5.72
CA SER A 90 1.53 5.99 -6.46
C SER A 90 0.36 6.96 -6.74
N SER A 91 -0.83 6.81 -6.14
CA SER A 91 -1.97 7.71 -6.38
C SER A 91 -2.48 8.41 -5.12
N PHE A 92 -2.91 9.67 -5.32
CA PHE A 92 -3.13 10.70 -4.30
C PHE A 92 -4.62 11.05 -4.18
N GLY A 93 -5.12 11.35 -2.97
CA GLY A 93 -6.25 12.29 -2.88
C GLY A 93 -7.33 12.20 -1.78
N GLY A 94 -7.19 11.40 -0.71
CA GLY A 94 -8.13 11.49 0.43
C GLY A 94 -8.07 10.34 1.43
N ALA A 95 -6.95 10.21 2.17
CA ALA A 95 -6.67 9.17 3.18
C ALA A 95 -7.44 7.85 3.00
N GLN A 96 -7.02 7.07 2.01
CA GLN A 96 -7.57 5.77 1.69
C GLN A 96 -6.55 4.71 2.07
N PHE A 97 -6.90 3.79 2.96
CA PHE A 97 -6.00 2.73 3.38
C PHE A 97 -6.13 1.57 2.40
N TYR A 98 -5.15 1.49 1.49
CA TYR A 98 -4.92 0.33 0.63
C TYR A 98 -3.79 -0.50 1.27
N LEU A 99 -4.17 -1.61 1.89
CA LEU A 99 -3.25 -2.46 2.61
C LEU A 99 -3.47 -3.93 2.25
N SER A 100 -2.42 -4.71 2.41
CA SER A 100 -2.43 -6.17 2.37
C SER A 100 -1.28 -6.67 3.25
N CYS A 101 -1.31 -7.95 3.61
CA CYS A 101 -0.28 -8.58 4.43
C CYS A 101 0.42 -9.71 3.69
N ALA A 102 1.74 -9.62 3.57
CA ALA A 102 2.58 -10.70 3.07
C ALA A 102 2.93 -11.69 4.20
N GLN A 103 3.04 -12.98 3.88
CA GLN A 103 3.59 -13.97 4.80
C GLN A 103 5.02 -14.31 4.39
N VAL A 104 5.97 -13.97 5.26
CA VAL A 104 7.39 -14.12 5.01
C VAL A 104 8.06 -14.95 6.10
N ASP A 105 9.02 -15.77 5.69
CA ASP A 105 9.98 -16.44 6.57
C ASP A 105 11.34 -15.77 6.38
N VAL A 106 11.78 -15.00 7.37
CA VAL A 106 13.01 -14.21 7.29
C VAL A 106 14.18 -15.06 7.77
N VAL A 107 15.13 -15.32 6.88
CA VAL A 107 16.37 -16.05 7.17
C VAL A 107 17.57 -15.11 7.19
N ASN A 108 18.70 -15.58 7.74
CA ASN A 108 19.97 -14.83 7.80
C ASN A 108 19.86 -13.47 8.53
N GLY A 109 19.00 -13.39 9.54
CA GLY A 109 18.77 -12.17 10.32
C GLY A 109 19.84 -11.83 11.37
N GLY A 110 19.67 -10.69 12.03
CA GLY A 110 20.47 -10.24 13.17
C GLY A 110 19.78 -10.44 14.53
N SER A 111 20.31 -9.81 15.58
CA SER A 111 19.76 -9.85 16.95
C SER A 111 19.16 -8.51 17.41
N GLY A 112 18.72 -7.67 16.47
CA GLY A 112 18.07 -6.40 16.77
C GLY A 112 16.75 -6.61 17.51
N ASN A 113 16.39 -5.67 18.38
CA ASN A 113 15.12 -5.67 19.10
C ASN A 113 14.28 -4.46 18.62
N PRO A 114 13.33 -4.67 17.69
CA PRO A 114 12.59 -3.58 17.07
C PRO A 114 11.85 -2.69 18.07
N GLY A 115 11.83 -1.39 17.80
CA GLY A 115 11.07 -0.42 18.57
C GLY A 115 11.02 0.97 17.92
N PRO A 116 10.03 1.79 18.28
CA PRO A 116 8.97 1.51 19.25
C PRO A 116 7.88 0.59 18.68
N LEU A 117 7.27 -0.22 19.56
CA LEU A 117 6.19 -1.14 19.19
C LEU A 117 4.82 -0.45 19.26
N VAL A 118 3.93 -0.81 18.35
CA VAL A 118 2.56 -0.27 18.25
C VAL A 118 1.57 -1.40 17.91
N SER A 119 0.28 -1.11 17.86
CA SER A 119 -0.78 -2.09 17.55
C SER A 119 -1.72 -1.58 16.47
N PHE A 120 -2.28 -2.53 15.70
CA PHE A 120 -3.32 -2.31 14.71
C PHE A 120 -4.55 -3.17 15.06
N PRO A 121 -5.74 -2.57 15.30
CA PRO A 121 -5.97 -1.13 15.46
C PRO A 121 -5.29 -0.56 16.72
N GLY A 122 -5.18 0.77 16.80
CA GLY A 122 -4.72 1.49 18.00
C GLY A 122 -3.60 2.52 17.78
N VAL A 123 -2.78 2.34 16.74
CA VAL A 123 -1.71 3.30 16.42
C VAL A 123 -2.22 4.60 15.78
N TYR A 124 -3.38 4.54 15.12
CA TYR A 124 -4.01 5.69 14.48
C TYR A 124 -5.33 6.01 15.18
N THR A 125 -5.56 7.31 15.41
CA THR A 125 -6.82 7.86 15.92
C THR A 125 -7.69 8.43 14.82
N GLY A 126 -7.10 8.71 13.66
CA GLY A 126 -7.76 9.40 12.54
C GLY A 126 -7.63 10.93 12.61
N TYR A 127 -7.12 11.48 13.71
CA TYR A 127 -6.90 12.91 13.91
C TYR A 127 -5.45 13.34 13.73
N GLU A 128 -4.56 12.41 13.38
CA GLU A 128 -3.17 12.72 13.10
C GLU A 128 -3.07 13.75 11.95
N PRO A 129 -2.15 14.73 12.02
CA PRO A 129 -2.00 15.74 10.97
C PRO A 129 -1.52 15.19 9.63
N GLY A 130 -1.05 13.94 9.57
CA GLY A 130 -0.75 13.22 8.33
C GLY A 130 -1.91 12.40 7.77
N ILE A 131 -3.02 12.27 8.51
CA ILE A 131 -4.24 11.54 8.13
C ILE A 131 -5.38 12.53 7.89
N LEU A 132 -5.68 13.40 8.87
CA LEU A 132 -6.67 14.47 8.74
C LEU A 132 -5.99 15.75 8.23
N ILE A 133 -5.86 15.88 6.92
CA ILE A 133 -5.16 16.99 6.28
C ILE A 133 -5.84 17.42 4.97
N ASN A 134 -5.95 18.73 4.77
CA ASN A 134 -6.28 19.30 3.47
C ASN A 134 -4.99 19.55 2.68
N ILE A 135 -4.68 18.62 1.79
CA ILE A 135 -3.48 18.69 0.93
C ILE A 135 -3.55 19.77 -0.15
N TYR A 136 -4.73 20.33 -0.42
CA TYR A 136 -4.94 21.38 -1.43
C TYR A 136 -4.88 22.80 -0.85
N ASP A 137 -5.07 22.93 0.46
CA ASP A 137 -5.02 24.20 1.19
C ASP A 137 -4.32 23.96 2.54
N LEU A 138 -3.00 23.92 2.47
CA LEU A 138 -2.15 23.64 3.63
C LEU A 138 -2.15 24.83 4.60
N PRO A 139 -2.11 24.57 5.92
CA PRO A 139 -1.97 25.64 6.91
C PRO A 139 -0.75 26.53 6.65
N SER A 140 -0.87 27.82 6.94
CA SER A 140 0.21 28.79 6.73
C SER A 140 1.49 28.49 7.53
N ASN A 141 1.38 27.72 8.61
CA ASN A 141 2.48 27.23 9.44
C ASN A 141 2.91 25.79 9.12
N PHE A 142 2.49 25.24 7.98
CA PHE A 142 2.86 23.88 7.58
C PHE A 142 4.36 23.79 7.26
N THR A 143 5.12 23.08 8.10
CA THR A 143 6.58 22.94 7.97
C THR A 143 7.00 21.69 7.21
N GLY A 144 6.06 20.79 6.89
CA GLY A 144 6.31 19.52 6.22
C GLY A 144 5.32 18.45 6.62
N TYR A 145 5.25 17.37 5.83
CA TYR A 145 4.39 16.23 6.12
C TYR A 145 4.84 15.53 7.40
N GLN A 146 3.88 15.25 8.28
CA GLN A 146 4.10 14.48 9.50
C GLN A 146 3.54 13.08 9.29
N SER A 147 4.42 12.11 9.07
CA SER A 147 4.01 10.70 8.94
C SER A 147 3.30 10.24 10.22
N PRO A 148 2.12 9.61 10.12
CA PRO A 148 1.48 9.01 11.28
C PRO A 148 2.24 7.75 11.73
N GLY A 149 2.08 7.38 12.99
CA GLY A 149 2.67 6.18 13.56
C GLY A 149 4.07 6.39 14.17
N PRO A 150 4.77 5.28 14.49
CA PRO A 150 6.04 5.33 15.20
C PRO A 150 7.19 5.85 14.33
N ALA A 151 8.27 6.26 14.97
CA ALA A 151 9.54 6.51 14.29
C ALA A 151 10.07 5.24 13.60
N VAL A 152 10.82 5.43 12.51
CA VAL A 152 11.46 4.32 11.79
C VAL A 152 12.49 3.65 12.70
N TRP A 153 12.38 2.34 12.86
CA TRP A 153 13.42 1.52 13.49
C TRP A 153 14.60 1.34 12.53
N SER A 154 15.83 1.54 13.03
CA SER A 154 17.04 1.62 12.19
C SER A 154 17.84 0.32 12.05
N GLY A 155 17.38 -0.79 12.61
CA GLY A 155 18.10 -2.09 12.56
C GLY A 155 19.16 -2.22 13.64
#